data_AF-A0A5N6X358-F1
#
_entry.id   AF-A0A5N6X358-F1
#
_cell.length_a   1.000
_cell.length_b   1.000
_cell.length_c   1.000
_cell.angle_alpha   90.00
_cell.angle_beta   90.00
_cell.angle_gamma   90.00
#
_symmetry.space_group_name_H-M   'P 1'
#
loop_
_entity.id
_entity.type
_entity.pdbx_description
1 polymer ?
#
loop_
_entity_poly.entity_id
_entity_poly.type
_entity_poly.pdbx_seq_one_letter_code
_entity_poly.pdbx_strand_id
1 'polypeptide(L)'
;MTCLPRSAPANGVLQRRPEEVDLQLNRIRNVIGIGVDGWTPPDAHEAACSRARQMKVDGLASLDAEYEREMTDRHWPFDDHNEDE
;
A
#
# COMPACT_ATOMS: atom_id res chain seq x y z
N MET A 1 -20.78 -13.60 -34.17
CA MET A 1 -19.92 -12.53 -33.60
C MET A 1 -19.21 -13.13 -32.41
N THR A 2 -18.03 -13.71 -32.65
CA THR A 2 -17.24 -14.36 -31.60
C THR A 2 -16.12 -13.38 -31.25
N CYS A 3 -16.22 -12.75 -30.09
CA CYS A 3 -15.16 -11.86 -29.61
C CYS A 3 -13.96 -12.72 -29.20
N LEU A 4 -12.85 -12.57 -29.90
CA LEU A 4 -11.56 -13.17 -29.55
C LEU A 4 -11.11 -12.63 -28.17
N PRO A 5 -10.52 -13.47 -27.30
CA PRO A 5 -9.91 -12.97 -26.08
C PRO A 5 -8.66 -12.16 -26.44
N ARG A 6 -8.69 -10.89 -26.07
CA ARG A 6 -7.58 -9.95 -26.27
C ARG A 6 -6.43 -10.39 -25.38
N SER A 7 -5.39 -10.96 -25.99
CA SER A 7 -4.12 -11.26 -25.34
C SER A 7 -3.53 -9.96 -24.79
N ALA A 8 -3.36 -9.86 -23.47
CA ALA A 8 -2.64 -8.78 -22.82
C ALA A 8 -1.20 -9.27 -22.53
N PRO A 9 -0.17 -8.45 -22.80
CA PRO A 9 1.21 -8.88 -22.64
C PRO A 9 1.59 -9.00 -21.16
N ALA A 10 2.44 -9.98 -20.87
CA ALA A 10 3.02 -10.23 -19.56
C ALA A 10 3.89 -9.04 -19.11
N ASN A 11 3.49 -8.38 -18.02
CA ASN A 11 4.33 -7.46 -17.27
C ASN A 11 4.13 -7.70 -15.76
N GLY A 12 4.88 -8.69 -15.24
CA GLY A 12 5.68 -8.66 -14.01
C GLY A 12 5.09 -8.37 -12.62
N VAL A 13 3.97 -7.66 -12.43
CA VAL A 13 3.51 -7.27 -11.10
C VAL A 13 1.99 -7.52 -10.99
N LEU A 14 1.59 -8.30 -9.98
CA LEU A 14 0.22 -8.72 -9.62
C LEU A 14 -0.33 -10.01 -10.28
N GLN A 15 0.28 -11.16 -9.96
CA GLN A 15 -0.38 -12.47 -10.09
C GLN A 15 -0.99 -13.00 -8.77
N ARG A 16 -1.21 -12.13 -7.76
CA ARG A 16 -2.03 -12.51 -6.59
C ARG A 16 -3.49 -12.22 -6.85
N ARG A 17 -4.37 -13.05 -6.30
CA ARG A 17 -5.82 -12.79 -6.35
C ARG A 17 -6.09 -11.46 -5.64
N PRO A 18 -6.87 -10.53 -6.23
CA PRO A 18 -7.21 -9.25 -5.60
C PRO A 18 -7.68 -9.41 -4.15
N GLU A 19 -8.43 -10.48 -3.86
CA GLU A 19 -8.90 -10.86 -2.53
C GLU A 19 -7.79 -10.99 -1.48
N GLU A 20 -6.63 -11.54 -1.85
CA GLU A 20 -5.51 -11.72 -0.92
C GLU A 20 -4.85 -10.39 -0.58
N VAL A 21 -4.74 -9.50 -1.58
CA VAL A 21 -4.21 -8.14 -1.39
C VAL A 21 -5.15 -7.33 -0.51
N ASP A 22 -6.47 -7.42 -0.75
CA ASP A 22 -7.49 -6.75 0.05
C ASP A 22 -7.45 -7.20 1.51
N LEU A 23 -7.26 -8.51 1.76
CA LEU A 23 -7.12 -9.05 3.12
C LEU A 23 -5.86 -8.52 3.83
N GLN A 24 -4.72 -8.44 3.13
CA GLN A 24 -3.51 -7.88 3.71
C GLN A 24 -3.68 -6.39 4.00
N LEU A 25 -4.26 -5.64 3.07
CA LEU A 25 -4.50 -4.21 3.23
C LEU A 25 -5.46 -3.91 4.40
N ASN A 26 -6.52 -4.72 4.56
CA ASN A 26 -7.45 -4.60 5.68
C ASN A 26 -6.76 -4.83 7.03
N ARG A 27 -5.88 -5.84 7.13
CA ARG A 27 -5.08 -6.08 8.35
C ARG A 27 -4.20 -4.87 8.69
N ILE A 28 -3.54 -4.29 7.70
CA ILE A 28 -2.68 -3.12 7.90
C ILE A 28 -3.50 -1.90 8.36
N ARG A 29 -4.65 -1.65 7.72
CA ARG A 29 -5.58 -0.57 8.12
C ARG A 29 -6.05 -0.72 9.57
N ASN A 30 -6.39 -1.93 9.99
CA ASN A 30 -6.77 -2.21 11.38
C ASN A 30 -5.61 -1.96 12.37
N VAL A 31 -4.37 -2.29 11.99
CA VAL A 31 -3.19 -2.02 12.81
C VAL A 31 -2.95 -0.51 12.96
N ILE A 32 -3.10 0.25 11.87
CA ILE A 32 -2.95 1.71 11.88
C ILE A 32 -4.11 2.37 12.67
N GLY A 33 -5.29 1.76 12.65
CA GLY A 33 -6.51 2.28 13.28
C GLY A 33 -7.34 3.15 12.34
N ILE A 34 -7.23 2.91 11.02
CA ILE A 34 -7.97 3.65 10.00
C ILE A 34 -9.04 2.78 9.36
N GLY A 35 -10.15 3.41 8.98
CA GLY A 35 -11.23 2.78 8.22
C GLY A 35 -10.82 2.40 6.80
N VAL A 36 -11.73 1.71 6.10
CA VAL A 36 -11.57 1.38 4.67
C VAL A 36 -11.45 2.62 3.79
N ASP A 37 -12.01 3.73 4.27
CA ASP A 37 -12.01 5.07 3.70
C ASP A 37 -10.76 5.89 4.07
N GLY A 38 -9.89 5.35 4.94
CA GLY A 38 -8.68 6.02 5.41
C GLY A 38 -8.90 6.97 6.59
N TRP A 39 -10.12 7.04 7.13
CA TRP A 39 -10.44 7.98 8.22
C TRP A 39 -10.31 7.33 9.60
N THR A 40 -10.08 8.17 10.60
CA THR A 40 -10.04 7.80 12.02
C THR A 40 -10.74 8.89 12.84
N PRO A 41 -11.31 8.56 14.01
CA PRO A 41 -11.80 9.56 14.95
C PRO A 41 -10.71 10.60 15.32
N PRO A 42 -11.08 11.88 15.56
CA PRO A 42 -10.10 12.95 15.84
C PRO A 42 -9.20 12.68 17.05
N ASP A 43 -9.75 12.05 18.08
CA ASP A 43 -9.06 11.62 19.30
C ASP A 43 -8.03 10.52 19.06
N ALA A 44 -8.19 9.74 17.99
CA ALA A 44 -7.27 8.68 17.58
C ALA A 44 -6.30 9.12 16.46
N HIS A 45 -6.46 10.31 15.89
CA HIS A 45 -5.70 10.77 14.71
C HIS A 45 -4.19 10.76 14.91
N GLU A 46 -3.70 11.40 15.98
CA GLU A 46 -2.25 11.47 16.25
C GLU A 46 -1.64 10.07 16.47
N ALA A 47 -2.40 9.19 17.13
CA ALA A 47 -1.99 7.81 17.36
C ALA A 47 -1.98 7.01 16.05
N ALA A 48 -2.93 7.23 15.14
CA ALA A 48 -2.96 6.62 13.82
C ALA A 48 -1.78 7.10 12.95
N CYS A 49 -1.49 8.41 12.93
CA CYS A 49 -0.30 8.95 12.25
C CYS A 49 0.99 8.34 12.77
N SER A 50 1.10 8.17 14.10
CA SER A 50 2.29 7.57 14.72
C SER A 50 2.48 6.12 14.30
N ARG A 51 1.39 5.33 14.25
CA ARG A 51 1.43 3.94 13.77
C ARG A 51 1.73 3.84 12.27
N ALA A 52 1.17 4.72 11.45
CA ALA A 52 1.45 4.77 10.01
C ALA A 52 2.95 5.05 9.74
N ARG A 53 3.54 6.01 10.46
CA ARG A 53 4.98 6.30 10.39
C ARG A 53 5.83 5.11 10.83
N GLN A 54 5.46 4.45 11.93
CA GLN A 54 6.18 3.27 12.40
C GLN A 54 6.12 2.13 11.37
N MET A 55 4.95 1.91 10.75
CA MET A 55 4.78 0.90 9.69
C MET A 55 5.70 1.18 8.49
N LYS A 56 5.87 2.46 8.10
CA LYS A 56 6.80 2.87 7.04
C LYS A 56 8.24 2.55 7.42
N VAL A 57 8.65 2.91 8.65
CA VAL A 57 10.00 2.62 9.16
C VAL A 57 10.28 1.11 9.18
N ASP A 58 9.36 0.31 9.72
CA ASP A 58 9.50 -1.15 9.79
C ASP A 58 9.53 -1.77 8.38
N GLY A 59 8.71 -1.26 7.46
CA GLY A 59 8.68 -1.67 6.07
C GLY A 59 10.01 -1.41 5.36
N LEU A 60 10.55 -0.20 5.48
CA LEU A 60 11.84 0.18 4.89
C LEU A 60 13.01 -0.59 5.51
N ALA A 61 12.98 -0.84 6.82
CA ALA A 61 14.00 -1.62 7.52
C ALA A 61 14.02 -3.10 7.10
N SER A 62 12.91 -3.63 6.58
CA SER A 62 12.81 -5.02 6.09
C SER A 62 13.37 -5.23 4.69
N LEU A 63 13.68 -4.15 3.96
CA LEU A 63 14.19 -4.21 2.59
C LEU A 63 15.71 -4.27 2.59
N ASP A 64 16.27 -5.20 1.82
CA ASP A 64 17.72 -5.41 1.75
C ASP A 64 18.39 -4.47 0.74
N ALA A 65 17.73 -4.17 -0.38
CA ALA A 65 18.29 -3.37 -1.47
C ALA A 65 18.02 -1.87 -1.32
N GLU A 66 19.05 -1.05 -1.56
CA GLU A 66 18.96 0.42 -1.50
C GLU A 66 17.92 0.98 -2.48
N TYR A 67 17.92 0.45 -3.71
CA TYR A 67 16.96 0.84 -4.74
C TYR A 67 15.51 0.55 -4.32
N GLU A 68 15.26 -0.60 -3.69
CA GLU A 68 13.92 -0.94 -3.21
C GLU A 68 13.48 -0.03 -2.06
N ARG A 69 14.41 0.34 -1.15
CA ARG A 69 14.15 1.32 -0.09
C ARG A 69 13.79 2.69 -0.66
N GLU A 70 14.56 3.19 -1.61
CA GLU A 70 14.33 4.49 -2.26
C GLU A 70 12.95 4.54 -2.95
N MET A 71 12.65 3.52 -3.77
CA MET A 71 11.35 3.45 -4.46
C MET A 71 10.17 3.29 -3.49
N THR A 72 10.35 2.51 -2.43
CA THR A 72 9.31 2.30 -1.40
C THR A 72 9.08 3.54 -0.54
N ASP A 73 10.13 4.32 -0.26
CA ASP A 73 10.03 5.56 0.51
C ASP A 73 9.27 6.64 -0.28
N ARG A 74 9.55 6.74 -1.59
CA ARG A 74 8.90 7.69 -2.52
C ARG A 74 7.45 7.33 -2.84
N HIS A 75 7.13 6.04 -2.93
CA HIS A 75 5.82 5.56 -3.35
C HIS A 75 5.07 4.82 -2.24
N TRP A 76 5.25 5.25 -0.99
CA TRP A 76 4.61 4.59 0.13
C TRP A 76 3.08 4.62 -0.01
N PRO A 77 2.38 3.47 0.02
CA PRO A 77 0.94 3.39 -0.31
C PRO A 77 -0.01 4.21 0.58
N PHE A 78 0.49 4.67 1.74
CA PHE A 78 -0.29 5.42 2.72
C PHE A 78 0.21 6.87 2.88
N ASP A 79 1.24 7.28 2.13
CA ASP A 79 1.64 8.68 2.05
C ASP A 79 0.83 9.38 0.95
N ASP A 80 0.75 10.70 1.05
CA ASP A 80 0.10 11.49 0.01
C ASP A 80 0.82 11.29 -1.33
N HIS A 81 0.02 11.04 -2.37
CA HIS A 81 0.55 10.90 -3.71
C HIS A 81 1.12 12.24 -4.18
N ASN A 82 2.38 12.24 -4.58
CA ASN A 82 3.00 13.38 -5.23
C ASN A 82 2.52 13.46 -6.70
N GLU A 83 1.59 14.36 -6.99
CA GLU A 83 1.05 14.54 -8.36
C GLU A 83 2.02 15.26 -9.32
N ASP A 84 3.08 15.90 -8.79
CA ASP A 84 4.06 16.68 -9.57
C ASP A 84 5.22 15.82 -10.13
N GLU A 85 5.04 14.51 -10.15
CA GLU A 85 6.10 13.50 -10.39
C GLU A 85 6.14 12.93 -11.81
#